data_AF-D5E5N0-F1
#
_entry.id   AF-D5E5N0-F1
#
_cell.length_a   1.000
_cell.length_b   1.000
_cell.length_c   1.000
_cell.angle_alpha   90.00
_cell.angle_beta   90.00
_cell.angle_gamma   90.00
#
_symmetry.space_group_name_H-M   'P 1'
#
loop_
_entity.id
_entity.type
_entity.pdbx_description
1 polymer ?
#
loop_
_entity_poly.entity_id
_entity_poly.type
_entity_poly.pdbx_seq_one_letter_code
_entity_poly.pdbx_strand_id
1 'polypeptide(L)'
;MTDKDAQAKMQATIDKLNKELVAAAEKQLDEINKEFDLISLDNMKALTASYKEILNSTNSIVVNSIKDVVTKFNSGTKVTNGLETLKNYLTTEVITKYLVDMTSTLTQVAPNVGTIGGEILGVLTTDETTKDIKDIDKVVTGLTEYFKNEAFTNLVIKMKEVKFDKLSTDGYVKVFETTISELKTTFKTEAAAKLKTLLNNNDEDYAKVKKVLEGKYTFLEKQFKTMADTFVTQLRTLAEDIQTNLK
;
A
#
# COMPACT_ATOMS: atom_id res chain seq x y z
N MET A 1 -3.69 17.34 33.66
CA MET A 1 -3.93 17.88 32.31
C MET A 1 -5.44 17.98 32.11
N THR A 2 -5.94 18.98 31.37
CA THR A 2 -7.39 19.05 31.03
C THR A 2 -7.70 18.23 29.77
N ASP A 3 -8.96 17.81 29.58
CA ASP A 3 -9.39 17.07 28.38
C ASP A 3 -9.10 17.83 27.08
N LYS A 4 -9.21 19.17 27.13
CA LYS A 4 -8.94 20.06 26.00
C LYS A 4 -7.44 20.10 25.66
N ASP A 5 -6.57 20.05 26.67
CA ASP A 5 -5.12 19.98 26.47
C ASP A 5 -4.70 18.62 25.88
N ALA A 6 -5.33 17.53 26.34
CA ALA A 6 -5.11 16.19 25.83
C ALA A 6 -5.50 16.08 24.34
N GLN A 7 -6.66 16.63 23.97
CA GLN A 7 -7.13 16.69 22.58
C GLN A 7 -6.22 17.53 21.68
N ALA A 8 -5.79 18.70 22.15
CA ALA A 8 -4.91 19.58 21.37
C ALA A 8 -3.54 18.93 21.11
N LYS A 9 -2.94 18.28 22.12
CA LYS A 9 -1.68 17.54 21.96
C LYS A 9 -1.82 16.36 20.99
N MET A 10 -2.92 15.60 21.09
CA MET A 10 -3.21 14.49 20.18
C MET A 10 -3.28 14.95 18.72
N GLN A 11 -3.99 16.05 18.47
CA GLN A 11 -4.13 16.60 17.13
C GLN A 11 -2.79 17.09 16.59
N ALA A 12 -1.95 17.71 17.42
CA ALA A 12 -0.60 18.11 17.01
C ALA A 12 0.29 16.91 16.65
N THR A 13 0.22 15.80 17.39
CA THR A 13 0.96 14.58 17.05
C THR A 13 0.45 13.95 15.75
N ILE A 14 -0.86 13.95 15.52
CA ILE A 14 -1.47 13.52 14.25
C ILE A 14 -1.00 14.40 13.08
N ASP A 15 -0.99 15.72 13.24
CA ASP A 15 -0.59 16.63 12.16
C ASP A 15 0.90 16.45 11.80
N LYS A 16 1.73 16.16 12.82
CA LYS A 16 3.15 15.80 12.63
C LYS A 16 3.30 14.49 11.82
N LEU A 17 2.57 13.44 12.18
CA LEU A 17 2.53 12.18 11.43
C LEU A 17 2.21 12.43 9.95
N ASN A 18 1.18 13.21 9.67
CA ASN A 18 0.73 13.49 8.30
C ASN A 18 1.83 14.15 7.48
N LYS A 19 2.48 15.16 8.07
CA LYS A 19 3.55 15.90 7.41
C LYS A 19 4.74 15.01 7.08
N GLU A 20 5.13 14.12 8.00
CA GLU A 20 6.27 13.22 7.81
C GLU A 20 5.97 12.12 6.78
N LEU A 21 4.75 11.57 6.76
CA LEU A 21 4.32 10.60 5.74
C LEU A 21 4.26 11.22 4.35
N VAL A 22 3.73 12.44 4.21
CA VAL A 22 3.68 13.14 2.91
C VAL A 22 5.09 13.43 2.40
N ALA A 23 6.00 13.91 3.26
CA ALA A 23 7.38 14.18 2.87
C ALA A 23 8.12 12.91 2.42
N ALA A 24 7.92 11.79 3.13
CA ALA A 24 8.51 10.51 2.75
C ALA A 24 7.98 10.03 1.39
N ALA A 25 6.70 10.22 1.13
CA ALA A 25 6.06 9.84 -0.12
C ALA A 25 6.56 10.65 -1.31
N GLU A 26 6.68 11.96 -1.15
CA GLU A 26 7.22 12.83 -2.20
C GLU A 26 8.65 12.43 -2.56
N LYS A 27 9.48 12.12 -1.56
CA LYS A 27 10.83 11.59 -1.80
C LYS A 27 10.82 10.27 -2.60
N GLN A 28 9.90 9.36 -2.31
CA GLN A 28 9.82 8.09 -3.04
C GLN A 28 9.34 8.26 -4.48
N LEU A 29 8.38 9.15 -4.70
CA LEU A 29 7.91 9.48 -6.04
C LEU A 29 9.05 10.09 -6.88
N ASP A 30 9.90 10.92 -6.27
CA ASP A 30 11.11 11.43 -6.92
C ASP A 30 12.12 10.33 -7.26
N GLU A 31 12.29 9.33 -6.38
CA GLU A 31 13.14 8.16 -6.64
C GLU A 31 12.57 7.29 -7.78
N ILE A 32 11.25 7.07 -7.81
CA ILE A 32 10.56 6.36 -8.90
C ILE A 32 10.73 7.10 -10.22
N ASN A 33 10.54 8.42 -10.24
CA ASN A 33 10.72 9.22 -11.44
C ASN A 33 12.14 9.12 -12.02
N LYS A 34 13.16 9.06 -11.15
CA LYS A 34 14.56 8.91 -11.58
C LYS A 34 14.86 7.54 -12.16
N GLU A 35 14.26 6.48 -11.61
CA GLU A 35 14.45 5.11 -12.09
C GLU A 35 13.68 4.85 -13.40
N PHE A 36 12.52 5.50 -13.57
CA PHE A 36 11.65 5.34 -14.72
C PHE A 36 11.51 6.66 -15.48
N ASP A 37 12.61 7.13 -16.07
CA ASP A 37 12.66 8.34 -16.90
C ASP A 37 11.75 8.30 -18.14
N LEU A 38 11.18 7.12 -18.44
CA LEU A 38 10.19 6.87 -19.48
C LEU A 38 8.76 7.26 -19.09
N ILE A 39 8.47 7.51 -17.80
CA ILE A 39 7.12 7.87 -17.37
C ILE A 39 6.84 9.31 -17.77
N SER A 40 5.73 9.53 -18.48
CA SER A 40 5.36 10.88 -18.92
C SER A 40 5.04 11.79 -17.73
N LEU A 41 5.30 13.09 -17.88
CA LEU A 41 5.07 14.07 -16.80
C LEU A 41 3.62 14.05 -16.28
N ASP A 42 2.65 13.86 -17.17
CA ASP A 42 1.24 13.81 -16.77
C ASP A 42 0.90 12.50 -16.03
N ASN A 43 1.49 11.38 -16.42
CA ASN A 43 1.36 10.13 -15.66
C ASN A 43 2.09 10.20 -14.31
N MET A 44 3.21 10.92 -14.21
CA MET A 44 3.87 11.19 -12.93
C MET A 44 3.00 12.05 -12.00
N LYS A 45 2.30 13.05 -12.53
CA LYS A 45 1.30 13.82 -11.74
C LYS A 45 0.16 12.93 -11.28
N ALA A 46 -0.36 12.07 -12.15
CA ALA A 46 -1.41 11.12 -11.81
C ALA A 46 -0.95 10.12 -10.73
N LEU A 47 0.27 9.59 -10.84
CA LEU A 47 0.89 8.74 -9.82
C LEU A 47 0.96 9.45 -8.48
N THR A 48 1.44 10.70 -8.49
CA THR A 48 1.55 11.53 -7.30
C THR A 48 0.20 11.75 -6.63
N ALA A 49 -0.84 12.05 -7.41
CA ALA A 49 -2.20 12.24 -6.91
C ALA A 49 -2.74 10.94 -6.29
N SER A 50 -2.63 9.81 -6.99
CA SER A 50 -3.07 8.50 -6.49
C SER A 50 -2.32 8.08 -5.23
N TYR A 51 -1.02 8.36 -5.14
CA TYR A 51 -0.24 8.09 -3.94
C TYR A 51 -0.71 8.96 -2.76
N LYS A 52 -0.97 10.25 -3.00
CA LYS A 52 -1.53 11.17 -1.99
C LYS A 52 -2.92 10.72 -1.52
N GLU A 53 -3.76 10.19 -2.40
CA GLU A 53 -5.07 9.62 -2.02
C GLU A 53 -4.92 8.39 -1.10
N ILE A 54 -4.02 7.46 -1.44
CA ILE A 54 -3.72 6.29 -0.59
C ILE A 54 -3.22 6.73 0.80
N LEU A 55 -2.29 7.69 0.84
CA LEU A 55 -1.79 8.24 2.12
C LEU A 55 -2.89 8.90 2.93
N ASN A 56 -3.70 9.75 2.31
CA ASN A 56 -4.78 10.45 2.99
C ASN A 56 -5.81 9.47 3.55
N SER A 57 -6.12 8.41 2.82
CA SER A 57 -7.01 7.33 3.27
C SER A 57 -6.41 6.55 4.45
N THR A 58 -5.16 6.09 4.31
CA THR A 58 -4.43 5.40 5.38
C THR A 58 -4.34 6.26 6.64
N ASN A 59 -4.04 7.55 6.45
CA ASN A 59 -3.95 8.49 7.54
C ASN A 59 -5.31 8.74 8.20
N SER A 60 -6.38 8.87 7.43
CA SER A 60 -7.74 9.01 7.97
C SER A 60 -8.13 7.82 8.84
N ILE A 61 -7.73 6.60 8.46
CA ILE A 61 -7.92 5.39 9.27
C ILE A 61 -7.19 5.48 10.61
N VAL A 62 -5.92 5.92 10.60
CA VAL A 62 -5.13 6.11 11.83
C VAL A 62 -5.74 7.18 12.72
N VAL A 63 -6.10 8.32 12.15
CA VAL A 63 -6.73 9.44 12.86
C VAL A 63 -8.07 9.04 13.47
N ASN A 64 -8.92 8.35 12.71
CA ASN A 64 -10.22 7.89 13.21
C ASN A 64 -10.06 6.87 14.34
N SER A 65 -9.12 5.93 14.21
CA SER A 65 -8.80 4.96 15.28
C SER A 65 -8.43 5.66 16.57
N ILE A 66 -7.61 6.71 16.48
CA ILE A 66 -7.13 7.45 17.66
C ILE A 66 -8.24 8.32 18.23
N LYS A 67 -9.02 9.04 17.41
CA LYS A 67 -10.14 9.86 17.88
C LYS A 67 -11.19 9.03 18.64
N ASP A 68 -11.51 7.84 18.15
CA ASP A 68 -12.45 6.94 18.82
C ASP A 68 -11.93 6.47 20.18
N VAL A 69 -10.63 6.15 20.27
CA VAL A 69 -9.98 5.75 21.52
C VAL A 69 -9.99 6.90 22.53
N VAL A 70 -9.73 8.13 22.09
CA VAL A 70 -9.69 9.33 22.95
C VAL A 70 -11.06 9.70 23.47
N THR A 71 -12.08 9.67 22.60
CA THR A 71 -13.46 9.96 22.99
C THR A 71 -13.93 8.98 24.06
N LYS A 72 -13.59 7.69 23.92
CA LYS A 72 -13.93 6.64 24.89
C LYS A 72 -13.09 6.70 26.17
N PHE A 73 -11.83 7.12 26.09
CA PHE A 73 -11.01 7.41 27.28
C PHE A 73 -11.62 8.50 28.15
N ASN A 74 -12.00 9.63 27.54
CA ASN A 74 -12.59 10.78 28.23
C ASN A 74 -13.97 10.48 28.84
N SER A 75 -14.62 9.37 28.47
CA SER A 75 -15.90 8.93 29.06
C SER A 75 -15.78 8.27 30.45
N GLY A 76 -14.58 8.28 31.07
CA GLY A 76 -14.37 7.86 32.46
C GLY A 76 -13.73 6.48 32.64
N THR A 77 -13.18 5.90 31.57
CA THR A 77 -12.43 4.64 31.66
C THR A 77 -11.00 4.95 32.09
N LYS A 78 -10.60 4.58 33.32
CA LYS A 78 -9.20 4.75 33.77
C LYS A 78 -8.25 3.97 32.85
N VAL A 79 -7.40 4.67 32.11
CA VAL A 79 -6.37 4.06 31.27
C VAL A 79 -5.07 4.02 32.06
N THR A 80 -4.76 2.85 32.60
CA THR A 80 -3.45 2.55 33.19
C THR A 80 -2.42 2.19 32.12
N ASN A 81 -2.86 1.78 30.92
CA ASN A 81 -2.02 1.35 29.80
C ASN A 81 -2.64 1.72 28.43
N GLY A 82 -2.16 2.79 27.80
CA GLY A 82 -2.71 3.29 26.52
C GLY A 82 -2.64 2.28 25.36
N LEU A 83 -1.64 1.39 25.34
CA LEU A 83 -1.50 0.38 24.29
C LEU A 83 -2.55 -0.74 24.41
N GLU A 84 -2.88 -1.13 25.64
CA GLU A 84 -3.89 -2.14 25.91
C GLU A 84 -5.30 -1.61 25.63
N THR A 85 -5.54 -0.34 25.95
CA THR A 85 -6.73 0.38 25.55
C THR A 85 -6.90 0.46 24.04
N LEU A 86 -5.83 0.77 23.28
CA LEU A 86 -5.86 0.74 21.81
C LEU A 86 -6.23 -0.65 21.27
N LYS A 87 -5.66 -1.73 21.83
CA LYS A 87 -5.95 -3.11 21.43
C LYS A 87 -7.39 -3.53 21.73
N ASN A 88 -8.01 -3.02 22.80
CA ASN A 88 -9.41 -3.31 23.12
C ASN A 88 -10.39 -2.67 22.12
N TYR A 89 -9.95 -1.63 21.40
CA TYR A 89 -10.79 -0.89 20.44
C TYR A 89 -10.52 -1.25 18.98
N LEU A 90 -9.37 -1.85 18.66
CA LEU A 90 -9.06 -2.37 17.33
C LEU A 90 -9.68 -3.77 17.10
N THR A 91 -10.99 -3.88 17.27
CA THR A 91 -11.70 -5.16 17.09
C THR A 91 -11.64 -5.65 15.63
N THR A 92 -11.93 -6.94 15.41
CA THR A 92 -12.09 -7.50 14.06
C THR A 92 -13.05 -6.70 13.20
N GLU A 93 -14.16 -6.22 13.77
CA GLU A 93 -15.14 -5.40 13.06
C GLU A 93 -14.53 -4.07 12.59
N VAL A 94 -13.78 -3.39 13.48
CA VAL A 94 -13.11 -2.12 13.16
C VAL A 94 -12.04 -2.32 12.09
N ILE A 95 -11.23 -3.37 12.19
CA ILE A 95 -10.21 -3.70 11.18
C ILE A 95 -10.86 -4.01 9.83
N THR A 96 -11.96 -4.76 9.84
CA THR A 96 -12.71 -5.09 8.61
C THR A 96 -13.26 -3.83 7.95
N LYS A 97 -13.79 -2.89 8.73
CA LYS A 97 -14.24 -1.58 8.20
C LYS A 97 -13.10 -0.82 7.53
N TYR A 98 -11.93 -0.75 8.17
CA TYR A 98 -10.75 -0.09 7.57
C TYR A 98 -10.27 -0.78 6.31
N LEU A 99 -10.34 -2.11 6.26
CA LEU A 99 -10.01 -2.86 5.06
C LEU A 99 -10.96 -2.50 3.91
N VAL A 100 -12.27 -2.35 4.19
CA VAL A 100 -13.25 -1.90 3.19
C VAL A 100 -12.91 -0.49 2.68
N ASP A 101 -12.62 0.46 3.56
CA ASP A 101 -12.25 1.83 3.19
C ASP A 101 -10.98 1.87 2.32
N MET A 102 -9.97 1.06 2.67
CA MET A 102 -8.76 0.88 1.87
C MET A 102 -9.06 0.27 0.50
N THR A 103 -9.92 -0.76 0.42
CA THR A 103 -10.28 -1.36 -0.87
C THR A 103 -11.01 -0.38 -1.79
N SER A 104 -11.87 0.48 -1.24
CA SER A 104 -12.54 1.54 -2.00
C SER A 104 -11.54 2.51 -2.60
N THR A 105 -10.56 2.95 -1.80
CA THR A 105 -9.48 3.83 -2.27
C THR A 105 -8.66 3.16 -3.36
N LEU A 106 -8.30 1.88 -3.17
CA LEU A 106 -7.54 1.11 -4.15
C LEU A 106 -8.28 0.97 -5.49
N THR A 107 -9.59 0.73 -5.46
CA THR A 107 -10.41 0.68 -6.68
C THR A 107 -10.41 2.01 -7.44
N GLN A 108 -10.42 3.14 -6.73
CA GLN A 108 -10.41 4.47 -7.35
C GLN A 108 -9.06 4.78 -8.04
N VAL A 109 -7.95 4.41 -7.42
CA VAL A 109 -6.60 4.73 -7.93
C VAL A 109 -6.05 3.71 -8.94
N ALA A 110 -6.58 2.48 -8.94
CA ALA A 110 -6.10 1.37 -9.76
C ALA A 110 -5.93 1.69 -11.27
N PRO A 111 -6.88 2.37 -11.95
CA PRO A 111 -6.71 2.69 -13.37
C PRO A 111 -5.49 3.57 -13.67
N ASN A 112 -5.16 4.50 -12.75
CA ASN A 112 -4.00 5.39 -12.90
C ASN A 112 -2.71 4.60 -12.73
N VAL A 113 -2.62 3.76 -11.68
CA VAL A 113 -1.44 2.91 -11.42
C VAL A 113 -1.22 1.91 -12.57
N GLY A 114 -2.29 1.30 -13.09
CA GLY A 114 -2.21 0.39 -14.22
C GLY A 114 -1.74 1.06 -15.52
N THR A 115 -2.12 2.32 -15.76
CA THR A 115 -1.66 3.10 -16.93
C THR A 115 -0.14 3.34 -16.87
N ILE A 116 0.39 3.68 -15.69
CA ILE A 116 1.83 3.87 -15.47
C ILE A 116 2.60 2.55 -15.64
N GLY A 117 2.02 1.45 -15.17
CA GLY A 117 2.57 0.11 -15.40
C GLY A 117 2.79 -0.18 -16.88
N GLY A 118 1.92 0.31 -17.77
CA GLY A 118 2.07 0.17 -19.22
C GLY A 118 3.30 0.87 -19.79
N GLU A 119 3.60 2.09 -19.35
CA GLU A 119 4.81 2.81 -19.77
C GLU A 119 6.08 2.09 -19.31
N ILE A 120 6.08 1.55 -18.09
CA ILE A 120 7.18 0.73 -17.56
C ILE A 120 7.38 -0.54 -18.40
N LEU A 121 6.29 -1.20 -18.82
CA LEU A 121 6.32 -2.39 -19.67
C LEU A 121 6.78 -2.08 -21.10
N GLY A 122 6.64 -0.85 -21.57
CA GLY A 122 7.10 -0.40 -22.89
C GLY A 122 8.58 -0.67 -23.14
N VAL A 123 9.41 -0.74 -22.08
CA VAL A 123 10.83 -1.11 -22.17
C VAL A 123 11.06 -2.42 -22.93
N LEU A 124 10.12 -3.36 -22.86
CA LEU A 124 10.23 -4.69 -23.47
C LEU A 124 10.27 -4.62 -25.00
N THR A 125 9.66 -3.60 -25.58
CA THR A 125 9.61 -3.39 -27.04
C THR A 125 10.93 -2.84 -27.60
N THR A 126 11.77 -2.27 -26.73
CA THR A 126 13.05 -1.65 -27.10
C THR A 126 14.26 -2.41 -26.57
N ASP A 127 14.10 -3.27 -25.57
CA ASP A 127 15.20 -4.03 -24.97
C ASP A 127 15.74 -5.10 -25.92
N GLU A 128 17.07 -5.16 -26.08
CA GLU A 128 17.75 -6.05 -27.01
C GLU A 128 17.43 -7.54 -26.80
N THR A 129 17.03 -7.95 -25.60
CA THR A 129 16.72 -9.34 -25.27
C THR A 129 15.27 -9.73 -25.53
N THR A 130 14.36 -8.75 -25.62
CA THR A 130 12.91 -9.00 -25.73
C THR A 130 12.27 -8.38 -26.97
N LYS A 131 12.88 -7.40 -27.63
CA LYS A 131 12.31 -6.70 -28.79
C LYS A 131 11.97 -7.62 -29.97
N ASP A 132 12.71 -8.72 -30.11
CA ASP A 132 12.52 -9.70 -31.19
C ASP A 132 11.56 -10.84 -30.81
N ILE A 133 11.00 -10.82 -29.58
CA ILE A 133 9.94 -11.76 -29.20
C ILE A 133 8.73 -11.49 -30.08
N LYS A 134 8.22 -12.56 -30.71
CA LYS A 134 7.05 -12.45 -31.59
C LYS A 134 5.87 -11.85 -30.82
N ASP A 135 5.22 -10.87 -31.43
CA ASP A 135 4.05 -10.18 -30.87
C ASP A 135 4.31 -9.48 -29.51
N ILE A 136 5.55 -9.07 -29.21
CA ILE A 136 5.90 -8.39 -27.93
C ILE A 136 5.02 -7.17 -27.63
N ASP A 137 4.62 -6.40 -28.64
CA ASP A 137 3.69 -5.27 -28.49
C ASP A 137 2.31 -5.70 -27.97
N LYS A 138 1.82 -6.86 -28.41
CA LYS A 138 0.56 -7.43 -27.92
C LYS A 138 0.70 -7.93 -26.48
N VAL A 139 1.88 -8.45 -26.11
CA VAL A 139 2.18 -8.85 -24.73
C VAL A 139 2.17 -7.62 -23.82
N VAL A 140 2.83 -6.53 -24.21
CA VAL A 140 2.84 -5.26 -23.47
C VAL A 140 1.42 -4.69 -23.33
N THR A 141 0.66 -4.66 -24.43
CA THR A 141 -0.74 -4.20 -24.43
C THR A 141 -1.60 -5.04 -23.50
N GLY A 142 -1.54 -6.37 -23.62
CA GLY A 142 -2.35 -7.29 -22.82
C GLY A 142 -2.00 -7.28 -21.33
N LEU A 143 -0.73 -7.08 -20.97
CA LEU A 143 -0.33 -6.88 -19.58
C LEU A 143 -0.81 -5.52 -19.03
N THR A 144 -0.72 -4.46 -19.83
CA THR A 144 -1.21 -3.12 -19.46
C THR A 144 -2.71 -3.16 -19.16
N GLU A 145 -3.50 -3.78 -20.03
CA GLU A 145 -4.94 -3.96 -19.82
C GLU A 145 -5.24 -4.79 -18.57
N TYR A 146 -4.47 -5.86 -18.34
CA TYR A 146 -4.61 -6.68 -17.12
C TYR A 146 -4.36 -5.84 -15.87
N PHE A 147 -3.28 -5.06 -15.79
CA PHE A 147 -3.02 -4.22 -14.62
C PHE A 147 -4.05 -3.11 -14.45
N LYS A 148 -4.55 -2.53 -15.55
CA LYS A 148 -5.55 -1.46 -15.50
C LYS A 148 -6.92 -1.93 -15.02
N ASN A 149 -7.34 -3.14 -15.43
CA ASN A 149 -8.74 -3.57 -15.27
C ASN A 149 -8.92 -4.78 -14.33
N GLU A 150 -7.96 -5.71 -14.30
CA GLU A 150 -8.13 -7.02 -13.67
C GLU A 150 -7.30 -7.15 -12.37
N ALA A 151 -6.01 -6.82 -12.41
CA ALA A 151 -5.06 -7.14 -11.33
C ALA A 151 -5.47 -6.53 -9.98
N PHE A 152 -5.82 -5.24 -9.96
CA PHE A 152 -6.26 -4.56 -8.74
C PHE A 152 -7.68 -4.97 -8.33
N THR A 153 -8.55 -5.30 -9.28
CA THR A 153 -9.89 -5.83 -9.00
C THR A 153 -9.79 -7.17 -8.27
N ASN A 154 -8.94 -8.08 -8.75
CA ASN A 154 -8.67 -9.36 -8.10
C ASN A 154 -8.05 -9.16 -6.72
N LEU A 155 -7.09 -8.24 -6.59
CA LEU A 155 -6.50 -7.90 -5.29
C LEU A 155 -7.55 -7.39 -4.30
N VAL A 156 -8.47 -6.52 -4.73
CA VAL A 156 -9.56 -6.01 -3.89
C VAL A 156 -10.50 -7.14 -3.44
N ILE A 157 -10.84 -8.07 -4.34
CA ILE A 157 -11.64 -9.26 -3.98
C ILE A 157 -10.90 -10.07 -2.91
N LYS A 158 -9.62 -10.34 -3.10
CA LYS A 158 -8.79 -11.09 -2.15
C LYS A 158 -8.66 -10.38 -0.81
N MET A 159 -8.51 -9.06 -0.79
CA MET A 159 -8.52 -8.27 0.44
C MET A 159 -9.84 -8.45 1.20
N LYS A 160 -10.99 -8.43 0.52
CA LYS A 160 -12.31 -8.62 1.17
C LYS A 160 -12.53 -10.05 1.72
N GLU A 161 -11.79 -11.04 1.23
CA GLU A 161 -11.84 -12.42 1.72
C GLU A 161 -10.99 -12.64 2.98
N VAL A 162 -10.13 -11.68 3.36
CA VAL A 162 -9.26 -11.79 4.54
C VAL A 162 -10.10 -11.93 5.81
N LYS A 163 -9.79 -12.95 6.60
CA LYS A 163 -10.40 -13.19 7.91
C LYS A 163 -9.40 -12.90 9.02
N PHE A 164 -9.85 -12.20 10.06
CA PHE A 164 -9.03 -11.86 11.22
C PHE A 164 -9.30 -12.80 12.43
N ASP A 165 -9.73 -14.03 12.16
CA ASP A 165 -10.15 -15.00 13.18
C ASP A 165 -8.99 -15.39 14.13
N LYS A 166 -7.75 -15.30 13.65
CA LYS A 166 -6.52 -15.60 14.42
C LYS A 166 -5.99 -14.41 15.22
N LEU A 167 -6.67 -13.26 15.21
CA LEU A 167 -6.16 -12.04 15.84
C LEU A 167 -6.02 -12.18 17.37
N SER A 168 -6.91 -12.95 18.01
CA SER A 168 -6.87 -13.23 19.45
C SER A 168 -5.78 -14.23 19.85
N THR A 169 -5.36 -15.13 18.94
CA THR A 169 -4.37 -16.19 19.23
C THR A 169 -2.97 -15.83 18.76
N ASP A 170 -2.84 -15.30 17.55
CA ASP A 170 -1.58 -15.03 16.87
C ASP A 170 -1.14 -13.57 17.03
N GLY A 171 -2.07 -12.69 17.44
CA GLY A 171 -1.84 -11.27 17.62
C GLY A 171 -1.80 -10.47 16.31
N TYR A 172 -1.96 -9.15 16.43
CA TYR A 172 -2.08 -8.21 15.31
C TYR A 172 -0.91 -8.31 14.31
N VAL A 173 0.34 -8.25 14.80
CA VAL A 173 1.54 -8.20 13.95
C VAL A 173 1.60 -9.39 13.00
N LYS A 174 1.53 -10.60 13.55
CA LYS A 174 1.65 -11.84 12.77
C LYS A 174 0.49 -12.01 11.79
N VAL A 175 -0.73 -11.65 12.18
CA VAL A 175 -1.90 -11.72 11.29
C VAL A 175 -1.76 -10.78 10.10
N PHE A 176 -1.33 -9.53 10.32
CA PHE A 176 -1.13 -8.58 9.23
C PHE A 176 0.05 -8.96 8.32
N GLU A 177 1.18 -9.42 8.89
CA GLU A 177 2.32 -9.90 8.11
C GLU A 177 1.92 -11.09 7.21
N THR A 178 1.16 -12.05 7.75
CA THR A 178 0.64 -13.20 7.00
C THR A 178 -0.27 -12.72 5.86
N THR A 179 -1.21 -11.82 6.17
CA THR A 179 -2.14 -11.25 5.19
C THR A 179 -1.40 -10.56 4.04
N ILE A 180 -0.44 -9.69 4.35
CA ILE A 180 0.36 -8.97 3.34
C ILE A 180 1.15 -9.96 2.47
N SER A 181 1.73 -10.99 3.09
CA SER A 181 2.49 -12.01 2.37
C SER A 181 1.60 -12.81 1.42
N GLU A 182 0.40 -13.20 1.84
CA GLU A 182 -0.57 -13.93 1.02
C GLU A 182 -1.06 -13.08 -0.17
N LEU A 183 -1.41 -11.81 0.07
CA LEU A 183 -1.83 -10.89 -0.97
C LEU A 183 -0.70 -10.65 -2.00
N LYS A 184 0.53 -10.43 -1.52
CA LYS A 184 1.71 -10.24 -2.38
C LYS A 184 1.98 -11.49 -3.23
N THR A 185 1.90 -12.69 -2.63
CA THR A 185 2.13 -13.96 -3.33
C THR A 185 1.07 -14.20 -4.40
N THR A 186 -0.19 -13.94 -4.08
CA THR A 186 -1.32 -14.08 -5.01
C THR A 186 -1.15 -13.13 -6.20
N PHE A 187 -0.91 -11.85 -5.93
CA PHE A 187 -0.71 -10.84 -6.97
C PHE A 187 0.43 -11.20 -7.94
N LYS A 188 1.58 -11.64 -7.42
CA LYS A 188 2.70 -12.12 -8.25
C LYS A 188 2.33 -13.33 -9.09
N THR A 189 1.63 -14.28 -8.51
CA THR A 189 1.27 -15.55 -9.17
C THR A 189 0.31 -15.31 -10.33
N GLU A 190 -0.70 -14.47 -10.13
CA GLU A 190 -1.66 -14.12 -11.17
C GLU A 190 -1.01 -13.32 -12.30
N ALA A 191 -0.16 -12.33 -11.98
CA ALA A 191 0.58 -11.57 -12.99
C ALA A 191 1.52 -12.47 -13.82
N ALA A 192 2.23 -13.41 -13.17
CA ALA A 192 3.08 -14.38 -13.84
C ALA A 192 2.27 -15.32 -14.75
N ALA A 193 1.11 -15.79 -14.30
CA ALA A 193 0.21 -16.61 -15.10
C ALA A 193 -0.34 -15.87 -16.33
N LYS A 194 -0.71 -14.59 -16.16
CA LYS A 194 -1.13 -13.73 -17.29
C LYS A 194 0.00 -13.56 -18.30
N LEU A 195 1.22 -13.25 -17.84
CA LEU A 195 2.39 -13.13 -18.72
C LEU A 195 2.66 -14.43 -19.49
N LYS A 196 2.65 -15.58 -18.81
CA LYS A 196 2.81 -16.89 -19.47
C LYS A 196 1.75 -17.13 -20.54
N THR A 197 0.50 -16.78 -20.25
CA THR A 197 -0.61 -16.93 -21.20
C THR A 197 -0.42 -16.04 -22.43
N LEU A 198 -0.02 -14.79 -22.25
CA LEU A 198 0.27 -13.85 -23.35
C LEU A 198 1.45 -14.29 -24.21
N LEU A 199 2.41 -15.00 -23.62
CA LEU A 199 3.54 -15.61 -24.31
C LEU A 199 3.27 -17.04 -24.83
N ASN A 200 2.00 -17.47 -24.87
CA ASN A 200 1.61 -18.81 -25.30
C ASN A 200 2.36 -19.95 -24.58
N ASN A 201 2.70 -19.75 -23.30
CA ASN A 201 3.49 -20.65 -22.47
C ASN A 201 4.89 -20.96 -23.02
N ASN A 202 5.49 -20.04 -23.79
CA ASN A 202 6.89 -20.14 -24.17
C ASN A 202 7.79 -19.80 -22.97
N ASP A 203 8.46 -20.80 -22.40
CA ASP A 203 9.32 -20.64 -21.23
C ASP A 203 10.59 -19.82 -21.51
N GLU A 204 11.13 -19.86 -22.74
CA GLU A 204 12.32 -19.07 -23.10
C GLU A 204 12.00 -17.57 -23.15
N ASP A 205 10.92 -17.21 -23.84
CA ASP A 205 10.47 -15.82 -23.93
C ASP A 205 10.02 -15.30 -22.57
N TYR A 206 9.36 -16.15 -21.77
CA TYR A 206 9.00 -15.83 -20.39
C TYR A 206 10.24 -15.50 -19.54
N ALA A 207 11.31 -16.29 -19.66
CA ALA A 207 12.54 -16.05 -18.93
C ALA A 207 13.21 -14.72 -19.34
N LYS A 208 13.21 -14.39 -20.63
CA LYS A 208 13.73 -13.11 -21.16
C LYS A 208 12.95 -11.92 -20.60
N VAL A 209 11.63 -11.93 -20.74
CA VAL A 209 10.76 -10.85 -20.22
C VAL A 209 10.91 -10.71 -18.71
N LYS A 210 10.90 -11.82 -17.96
CA LYS A 210 11.08 -11.81 -16.51
C LYS A 210 12.41 -11.15 -16.13
N LYS A 211 13.49 -11.46 -16.83
CA LYS A 211 14.83 -10.92 -16.55
C LYS A 211 14.88 -9.39 -16.73
N VAL A 212 14.27 -8.86 -17.80
CA VAL A 212 14.21 -7.41 -18.05
C VAL A 212 13.39 -6.68 -16.97
N LEU A 213 12.28 -7.29 -16.52
CA LEU A 213 11.40 -6.69 -15.52
C LEU A 213 11.89 -6.86 -14.07
N GLU A 214 12.77 -7.82 -13.79
CA GLU A 214 13.19 -8.16 -12.42
C GLU A 214 13.82 -6.97 -11.67
N GLY A 215 14.69 -6.20 -12.33
CA GLY A 215 15.31 -5.02 -11.73
C GLY A 215 14.28 -3.94 -11.37
N LYS A 216 13.37 -3.65 -12.30
CA LYS A 216 12.27 -2.69 -12.13
C LYS A 216 11.35 -3.09 -11.00
N TYR A 217 11.01 -4.36 -10.93
CA TYR A 217 10.19 -4.92 -9.86
C TYR A 217 10.89 -4.85 -8.49
N THR A 218 12.17 -5.22 -8.43
CA THR A 218 12.97 -5.17 -7.20
C THR A 218 13.08 -3.74 -6.68
N PHE A 219 13.24 -2.77 -7.56
CA PHE A 219 13.23 -1.35 -7.20
C PHE A 219 11.89 -0.93 -6.61
N LEU A 220 10.77 -1.23 -7.27
CA LEU A 220 9.43 -0.89 -6.77
C LEU A 220 9.12 -1.58 -5.43
N GLU A 221 9.52 -2.84 -5.25
CA GLU A 221 9.40 -3.52 -3.96
C GLU A 221 10.17 -2.82 -2.84
N LYS A 222 11.39 -2.35 -3.13
CA LYS A 222 12.21 -1.59 -2.17
C LYS A 222 11.51 -0.29 -1.78
N GLN A 223 10.97 0.46 -2.74
CA GLN A 223 10.23 1.70 -2.46
C GLN A 223 8.99 1.42 -1.58
N PHE A 224 8.20 0.40 -1.93
CA PHE A 224 7.07 -0.01 -1.11
C PHE A 224 7.48 -0.37 0.32
N LYS A 225 8.55 -1.17 0.48
CA LYS A 225 9.07 -1.54 1.80
C LYS A 225 9.52 -0.32 2.60
N THR A 226 10.26 0.60 1.99
CA THR A 226 10.69 1.84 2.67
C THR A 226 9.49 2.68 3.14
N MET A 227 8.38 2.70 2.39
CA MET A 227 7.19 3.42 2.82
C MET A 227 6.53 2.72 4.01
N ALA A 228 6.36 1.40 3.91
CA ALA A 228 5.79 0.61 5.00
C ALA A 228 6.62 0.75 6.29
N ASP A 229 7.95 0.67 6.20
CA ASP A 229 8.85 0.83 7.35
C ASP A 229 8.77 2.27 7.93
N THR A 230 8.66 3.29 7.06
CA THR A 230 8.45 4.68 7.50
C THR A 230 7.12 4.81 8.23
N PHE A 231 6.04 4.30 7.66
CA PHE A 231 4.71 4.32 8.28
C PHE A 231 4.70 3.64 9.64
N VAL A 232 5.29 2.44 9.75
CA VAL A 232 5.42 1.71 11.02
C VAL A 232 6.21 2.51 12.05
N THR A 233 7.32 3.13 11.64
CA THR A 233 8.15 3.96 12.53
C THR A 233 7.33 5.13 13.07
N GLN A 234 6.61 5.81 12.20
CA GLN A 234 5.78 6.95 12.58
C GLN A 234 4.61 6.58 13.48
N LEU A 235 3.99 5.41 13.26
CA LEU A 235 2.97 4.88 14.16
C LEU A 235 3.51 4.54 15.55
N ARG A 236 4.77 4.06 15.65
CA ARG A 236 5.42 3.82 16.94
C ARG A 236 5.66 5.13 17.68
N THR A 237 6.19 6.14 17.00
CA THR A 237 6.39 7.49 17.56
C THR A 237 5.06 8.08 18.05
N LEU A 238 4.00 7.94 17.27
CA LEU A 238 2.65 8.36 17.66
C LEU A 238 2.18 7.66 18.94
N ALA A 239 2.37 6.33 19.06
CA ALA A 239 2.00 5.59 20.25
C ALA A 239 2.77 6.04 21.50
N GLU A 240 4.08 6.30 21.37
CA GLU A 240 4.95 6.81 22.44
C GLU A 240 4.55 8.23 22.87
N ASP A 241 4.27 9.10 21.91
CA ASP A 241 3.81 10.48 22.14
C ASP A 241 2.45 10.47 22.86
N ILE A 242 1.52 9.60 22.46
CA ILE A 242 0.22 9.43 23.13
C ILE A 242 0.43 8.95 24.58
N GLN A 243 1.28 7.94 24.81
CA GLN A 243 1.54 7.42 26.16
C GLN A 243 2.17 8.47 27.08
N THR A 244 3.05 9.32 26.54
CA THR A 244 3.71 10.39 27.30
C THR A 244 2.75 11.55 27.57
N ASN A 245 1.96 11.93 26.57
CA ASN A 245 1.08 13.09 26.66
C ASN A 245 -0.19 12.82 27.46
N LEU A 246 -0.64 11.57 27.58
CA LEU A 246 -1.83 11.19 28.36
C LEU A 246 -1.55 10.81 29.82
N LYS A 247 -0.29 10.81 30.27
CA LYS A 247 0.10 10.71 31.69
C LYS A 247 0.03 12.09 32.37
#